data_AF-A0AA43Z9Z8-F1
#
_entry.id   AF-A0AA43Z9Z8-F1
#
_cell.length_a   1.000
_cell.length_b   1.000
_cell.length_c   1.000
_cell.angle_alpha   90.00
_cell.angle_beta   90.00
_cell.angle_gamma   90.00
#
_symmetry.space_group_name_H-M   'P 1'
#
loop_
_entity.id
_entity.type
_entity.pdbx_description
1 polymer ?
#
loop_
_entity_poly.entity_id
_entity_poly.type
_entity_poly.pdbx_seq_one_letter_code
_entity_poly.pdbx_strand_id
1 'polypeptide(L)'
;MPFYSPKAVELANDFMRDDKGSYSQLATYLDLFAPRTENWTKDSAYHLCRSHGIRSVRRSPGQPASAKTLRARVRARIIKATLEALTALSKPLTDIAPFSPKEIIRLSGASPYSVDSNWPKLEAELNKLAGL
;
A
#
# COMPACT_ATOMS: atom_id res chain seq x y z
N MET A 1 1.53 -12.68 -31.37
CA MET A 1 1.91 -12.79 -29.95
C MET A 1 3.26 -13.46 -29.88
N PRO A 2 4.20 -13.03 -29.01
CA PRO A 2 5.48 -13.71 -28.86
C PRO A 2 5.23 -15.15 -28.41
N PHE A 3 5.83 -16.12 -29.10
CA PHE A 3 5.73 -17.53 -28.76
C PHE A 3 6.76 -17.81 -27.67
N TYR A 4 6.29 -18.13 -26.45
CA TYR A 4 7.16 -18.49 -25.35
C TYR A 4 7.35 -20.00 -25.29
N SER A 5 8.54 -20.46 -24.90
CA SER A 5 8.79 -21.89 -24.79
C SER A 5 7.96 -22.50 -23.66
N PRO A 6 7.44 -23.74 -23.80
CA PRO A 6 6.69 -24.42 -22.74
C PRO A 6 7.45 -24.48 -21.42
N LYS A 7 8.76 -24.73 -21.49
CA LYS A 7 9.67 -24.73 -20.33
C LYS A 7 9.67 -23.39 -19.57
N ALA A 8 9.66 -22.27 -20.27
CA ALA A 8 9.63 -20.95 -19.63
C ALA A 8 8.28 -20.69 -18.93
N VAL A 9 7.18 -21.20 -19.50
CA VAL A 9 5.83 -21.08 -18.91
C VAL A 9 5.74 -21.88 -17.61
N GLU A 10 6.25 -23.11 -17.59
CA GLU A 10 6.28 -23.97 -16.39
C GLU A 10 7.13 -23.34 -15.27
N LEU A 11 8.37 -22.97 -15.58
CA LEU A 11 9.28 -22.31 -14.64
C LEU A 11 8.69 -21.01 -14.08
N ALA A 12 8.02 -20.21 -14.90
CA ALA A 12 7.34 -19.00 -14.43
C ALA A 12 6.14 -19.30 -13.54
N ASN A 13 5.42 -20.39 -13.78
CA ASN A 13 4.28 -20.80 -12.94
C ASN A 13 4.77 -21.18 -11.54
N ASP A 14 5.79 -22.04 -11.47
CA ASP A 14 6.36 -22.51 -10.21
C ASP A 14 7.00 -21.37 -9.43
N PHE A 15 7.82 -20.55 -10.10
CA PHE A 15 8.46 -19.39 -9.49
C PHE A 15 7.45 -18.40 -8.90
N MET A 16 6.36 -18.10 -9.62
CA MET A 16 5.35 -17.12 -9.17
C MET A 16 4.40 -17.66 -8.11
N ARG A 17 4.34 -18.99 -7.93
CA ARG A 17 3.59 -19.68 -6.86
C ARG A 17 4.38 -19.74 -5.56
N ASP A 18 5.66 -20.13 -5.63
CA ASP A 18 6.48 -20.40 -4.46
C ASP A 18 7.22 -19.15 -3.96
N ASP A 19 7.57 -18.22 -4.85
CA ASP A 19 8.30 -17.00 -4.50
C ASP A 19 7.38 -15.77 -4.42
N LYS A 20 7.69 -14.87 -3.48
CA LYS A 20 7.17 -13.49 -3.45
C LYS A 20 7.96 -12.59 -4.40
N GLY A 21 8.71 -13.18 -5.33
CA GLY A 21 9.61 -12.53 -6.26
C GLY A 21 8.91 -11.52 -7.15
N SER A 22 9.67 -10.51 -7.59
CA SER A 22 9.22 -9.56 -8.61
C SER A 22 9.43 -10.12 -10.03
N TYR A 23 8.75 -9.55 -11.03
CA TYR A 23 9.00 -9.90 -12.44
C TYR A 23 10.46 -9.67 -12.88
N SER A 24 11.20 -8.77 -12.20
CA SER A 24 12.63 -8.60 -12.43
C SER A 24 13.45 -9.81 -11.98
N GLN A 25 13.10 -10.39 -10.83
CA GLN A 25 13.75 -11.62 -10.35
C GLN A 25 13.35 -12.83 -11.19
N LEU A 26 12.09 -12.89 -11.63
CA LEU A 26 11.65 -13.90 -12.59
C LEU A 26 12.45 -13.82 -13.90
N ALA A 27 12.71 -12.61 -14.41
CA ALA A 27 13.53 -12.45 -15.61
C ALA A 27 14.93 -13.03 -15.42
N THR A 28 15.61 -12.70 -14.32
CA THR A 28 16.93 -13.28 -13.99
C THR A 28 16.87 -14.80 -13.83
N TYR A 29 15.82 -15.32 -13.20
CA TYR A 29 15.61 -16.77 -13.07
C TYR A 29 15.45 -17.44 -14.44
N LEU A 30 14.64 -16.85 -15.32
CA LEU A 30 14.43 -17.37 -16.67
C LEU A 30 15.68 -17.27 -17.54
N ASP A 31 16.53 -16.25 -17.39
CA ASP A 31 17.82 -16.18 -18.08
C ASP A 31 18.73 -17.36 -17.72
N LEU A 32 18.68 -17.83 -16.47
CA LEU A 32 19.50 -18.96 -16.00
C LEU A 32 18.97 -20.31 -16.47
N PHE A 33 17.64 -20.51 -16.46
CA PHE A 33 17.03 -21.84 -16.63
C PHE A 33 16.29 -22.04 -17.96
N ALA A 34 15.94 -20.96 -18.65
CA ALA A 34 15.30 -20.95 -19.97
C ALA A 34 15.78 -19.76 -20.84
N PRO A 35 17.09 -19.69 -21.15
CA PRO A 35 17.63 -18.62 -21.98
C PRO A 35 17.01 -18.62 -23.38
N ARG A 36 16.87 -17.43 -23.95
CA ARG A 36 16.39 -17.19 -25.32
C ARG A 36 17.39 -16.27 -26.03
N THR A 37 17.20 -16.03 -27.34
CA THR A 37 18.12 -15.21 -28.14
C THR A 37 18.29 -13.79 -27.61
N GLU A 38 17.23 -13.21 -27.03
CA GLU A 38 17.27 -11.92 -26.33
C GLU A 38 17.16 -12.14 -24.81
N ASN A 39 17.92 -11.42 -24.00
CA ASN A 39 17.80 -11.58 -22.55
C ASN A 39 16.37 -11.34 -22.05
N TRP A 40 15.97 -12.06 -21.00
CA TRP A 40 14.72 -11.81 -20.33
C TRP A 40 14.77 -10.43 -19.68
N THR A 41 13.69 -9.66 -19.87
CA THR A 41 13.48 -8.40 -19.18
C THR A 41 12.29 -8.55 -18.24
N LYS A 42 12.21 -7.65 -17.27
CA LYS A 42 11.02 -7.54 -16.42
C LYS A 42 9.73 -7.49 -17.24
N ASP A 43 9.73 -6.75 -18.34
CA ASP A 43 8.55 -6.57 -19.18
C ASP A 43 8.24 -7.83 -19.99
N SER A 44 9.24 -8.52 -20.54
CA SER A 44 9.01 -9.78 -21.26
C SER A 44 8.54 -10.90 -20.32
N ALA A 45 9.05 -10.94 -19.08
CA ALA A 45 8.58 -11.84 -18.03
C ALA A 45 7.14 -11.51 -17.58
N TYR A 46 6.81 -10.21 -17.46
CA TYR A 46 5.44 -9.76 -17.20
C TYR A 46 4.48 -10.19 -18.32
N HIS A 47 4.87 -10.01 -19.58
CA HIS A 47 4.06 -10.38 -20.73
C HIS A 47 3.83 -11.89 -20.81
N LEU A 48 4.87 -12.70 -20.56
CA LEU A 48 4.76 -14.16 -20.42
C LEU A 48 3.69 -14.53 -19.38
N CYS A 49 3.79 -14.01 -18.16
CA CYS A 49 2.82 -14.32 -17.12
C CYS A 49 1.40 -13.88 -17.52
N ARG A 50 1.26 -12.69 -18.13
CA ARG A 50 -0.04 -12.14 -18.49
C ARG A 50 -0.71 -12.90 -19.64
N SER A 51 0.03 -13.32 -20.65
CA SER A 51 -0.49 -14.07 -21.80
C SER A 51 -0.86 -15.50 -21.46
N HIS A 52 -0.19 -16.11 -20.47
CA HIS A 52 -0.45 -17.48 -20.01
C HIS A 52 -1.29 -17.55 -18.72
N GLY A 53 -1.83 -16.43 -18.25
CA GLY A 53 -2.72 -16.40 -17.08
C GLY A 53 -2.03 -16.72 -15.73
N ILE A 54 -0.70 -16.68 -15.68
CA ILE A 54 0.09 -16.92 -14.47
C ILE A 54 -0.06 -15.71 -13.55
N ARG A 55 -0.55 -15.94 -12.33
CA ARG A 55 -0.81 -14.87 -11.35
C ARG A 55 0.30 -14.82 -10.32
N SER A 56 0.79 -13.62 -10.03
CA SER A 56 1.63 -13.41 -8.85
C SER A 56 0.81 -13.55 -7.58
N VAL A 57 1.31 -14.36 -6.64
CA VAL A 57 0.75 -14.44 -5.27
C VAL A 57 1.14 -13.19 -4.46
N ARG A 58 2.16 -12.45 -4.89
CA ARG A 58 2.59 -11.20 -4.23
C ARG A 58 1.48 -10.16 -4.31
N ARG A 59 0.97 -9.74 -3.15
CA ARG A 59 0.21 -8.50 -3.03
C ARG A 59 1.14 -7.35 -3.41
N SER A 60 0.90 -6.70 -4.55
CA SER A 60 1.71 -5.58 -5.03
C SER A 60 1.83 -4.52 -3.93
N PRO A 61 3.02 -4.31 -3.34
CA PRO A 61 3.21 -3.26 -2.34
C PRO A 61 3.01 -1.92 -3.07
N GLY A 62 2.02 -1.12 -2.67
CA GLY A 62 1.81 0.21 -3.23
C GLY A 62 0.79 0.33 -4.36
N GLN A 63 -0.18 -0.59 -4.50
CA GLN A 63 -1.40 -0.25 -5.26
C GLN A 63 -1.97 1.07 -4.69
N PRO A 64 -2.32 2.09 -5.50
CA PRO A 64 -2.84 3.37 -5.00
C PRO A 64 -4.02 3.20 -4.04
N ALA A 65 -4.85 2.18 -4.29
CA ALA A 65 -5.94 1.77 -3.41
C ALA A 65 -5.44 1.34 -2.02
N SER A 66 -4.35 0.58 -1.94
CA SER A 66 -3.75 0.16 -0.66
C SER A 66 -3.18 1.34 0.13
N ALA A 67 -2.52 2.29 -0.54
CA ALA A 67 -2.01 3.51 0.08
C ALA A 67 -3.15 4.43 0.56
N LYS A 68 -4.22 4.57 -0.22
CA LYS A 68 -5.44 5.33 0.17
C LYS A 68 -6.11 4.70 1.40
N THR A 69 -6.28 3.38 1.39
CA THR A 69 -6.84 2.61 2.52
C THR A 69 -5.95 2.72 3.76
N LEU A 70 -4.64 2.67 3.61
CA LEU A 70 -3.70 2.83 4.71
C LEU A 70 -3.82 4.24 5.32
N ARG A 71 -3.81 5.29 4.51
CA ARG A 71 -4.01 6.68 4.99
C ARG A 71 -5.35 6.84 5.70
N ALA A 72 -6.43 6.25 5.17
CA ALA A 72 -7.74 6.27 5.83
C ALA A 72 -7.72 5.57 7.19
N ARG A 73 -7.06 4.40 7.30
CA ARG A 73 -6.88 3.69 8.58
C ARG A 73 -6.05 4.49 9.57
N VAL A 74 -4.98 5.14 9.10
CA VAL A 74 -4.14 6.02 9.92
C VAL A 74 -4.96 7.18 10.47
N ARG A 75 -5.73 7.88 9.64
CA ARG A 75 -6.62 8.96 10.10
C ARG A 75 -7.64 8.46 11.12
N ALA A 76 -8.32 7.35 10.85
CA ALA A 76 -9.28 6.77 11.78
C ALA A 76 -8.64 6.44 13.14
N ARG A 77 -7.39 5.94 13.14
CA ARG A 77 -6.64 5.67 14.37
C ARG A 77 -6.30 6.96 15.14
N ILE A 78 -5.86 8.01 14.43
CA ILE A 78 -5.56 9.31 15.03
C ILE A 78 -6.83 9.89 15.67
N ILE A 79 -7.93 9.94 14.91
CA ILE A 79 -9.23 10.45 15.40
C ILE A 79 -9.67 9.68 16.65
N LYS A 80 -9.63 8.34 16.60
CA LYS A 80 -10.02 7.51 17.74
C LYS A 80 -9.18 7.82 18.98
N ALA A 81 -7.86 7.90 18.84
CA ALA A 81 -6.97 8.22 19.95
C ALA A 81 -7.22 9.62 20.50
N THR A 82 -7.48 10.61 19.64
CA THR A 82 -7.86 11.96 20.06
C THR A 82 -9.17 11.95 20.87
N LEU A 83 -10.20 11.22 20.40
CA LEU A 83 -11.48 11.10 21.10
C LEU A 83 -11.34 10.38 22.44
N GLU A 84 -10.55 9.31 22.51
CA GLU A 84 -10.26 8.60 23.75
C GLU A 84 -9.57 9.52 24.76
N ALA A 85 -8.57 10.30 24.32
CA ALA A 85 -7.89 11.28 25.18
C ALA A 85 -8.82 12.39 25.68
N LEU A 86 -9.70 12.91 24.81
CA LEU A 86 -10.69 13.92 25.20
C LEU A 86 -11.72 13.37 26.17
N THR A 87 -12.15 12.13 25.97
CA THR A 87 -13.08 11.43 26.87
C THR A 87 -12.45 11.25 28.26
N ALA A 88 -11.17 10.88 28.33
CA ALA A 88 -10.43 10.79 29.59
C ALA A 88 -10.27 12.16 30.30
N LEU A 89 -10.31 13.25 29.54
CA LEU A 89 -10.28 14.63 30.04
C LEU A 89 -11.69 15.22 30.27
N SER A 90 -12.75 14.46 30.05
CA SER A 90 -14.15 14.92 30.11
C SER A 90 -14.41 16.16 29.24
N LYS A 91 -13.75 16.26 28.09
CA LYS A 91 -13.91 17.37 27.13
C LYS A 91 -14.60 16.89 25.85
N PRO A 92 -15.59 17.63 25.31
CA PRO A 92 -16.12 17.36 23.98
C PRO A 92 -15.10 17.74 22.89
N LEU A 93 -15.29 17.17 21.70
CA LEU A 93 -14.44 17.45 20.53
C LEU A 93 -14.51 18.93 20.09
N THR A 94 -15.64 19.59 20.32
CA THR A 94 -15.86 21.00 20.00
C THR A 94 -14.98 21.96 20.80
N ASP A 95 -14.51 21.56 21.99
CA ASP A 95 -13.69 22.42 22.86
C ASP A 95 -12.29 22.67 22.30
N ILE A 96 -11.83 21.84 21.38
CA ILE A 96 -10.52 21.97 20.74
C ILE A 96 -10.63 22.49 19.29
N ALA A 97 -11.82 22.92 18.87
CA ALA A 97 -12.00 23.59 17.59
C ALA A 97 -11.66 25.09 17.74
N PRO A 98 -11.01 25.73 16.74
CA PRO A 98 -10.50 25.13 15.50
C PRO A 98 -9.32 24.19 15.75
N PHE A 99 -9.31 23.05 15.05
CA PHE A 99 -8.29 22.02 15.26
C PHE A 99 -6.92 22.49 14.80
N SER A 100 -5.88 22.13 15.55
CA SER A 100 -4.49 22.37 15.15
C SER A 100 -3.68 21.07 15.12
N PRO A 101 -2.72 20.91 14.19
CA PRO A 101 -1.88 19.71 14.13
C PRO A 101 -1.16 19.42 15.44
N LYS A 102 -0.66 20.48 16.12
CA LYS A 102 0.04 20.37 17.40
C LYS A 102 -0.83 19.77 18.49
N GLU A 103 -2.08 20.23 18.60
CA GLU A 103 -3.02 19.74 19.60
C GLU A 103 -3.40 18.28 19.33
N ILE A 104 -3.61 17.92 18.06
CA ILE A 104 -3.92 16.55 17.65
C ILE A 104 -2.73 15.60 17.90
N ILE A 105 -1.49 16.03 17.63
CA ILE A 105 -0.28 15.25 17.97
C ILE A 105 -0.23 14.98 19.47
N ARG A 106 -0.46 16.02 20.29
CA ARG A 106 -0.43 15.93 21.75
C ARG A 106 -1.48 14.96 22.29
N LEU A 107 -2.71 15.02 21.77
CA LEU A 107 -3.82 14.17 22.23
C LEU A 107 -3.74 12.74 21.69
N SER A 108 -3.40 12.56 20.42
CA SER A 108 -3.38 11.23 19.77
C SER A 108 -2.09 10.44 20.02
N GLY A 109 -0.99 11.11 20.39
CA GLY A 109 0.34 10.50 20.48
C GLY A 109 0.92 10.08 19.12
N ALA A 110 0.30 10.49 18.00
CA ALA A 110 0.79 10.17 16.66
C ALA A 110 2.04 10.97 16.32
N SER A 111 2.88 10.42 15.41
CA SER A 111 4.07 11.14 14.97
C SER A 111 3.70 12.41 14.19
N PRO A 112 4.49 13.50 14.29
CA PRO A 112 4.23 14.74 13.55
C PRO A 112 4.07 14.51 12.04
N TYR A 113 4.97 13.72 11.47
CA TYR A 113 4.92 13.33 10.06
C TYR A 113 3.58 12.66 9.67
N SER A 114 3.05 11.79 10.52
CA SER A 114 1.79 11.10 10.24
C SER A 114 0.60 12.03 10.27
N VAL A 115 0.60 13.02 11.16
CA VAL A 115 -0.47 14.03 11.26
C VAL A 115 -0.38 14.98 10.07
N ASP A 116 0.80 15.56 9.82
CA ASP A 116 1.01 16.55 8.76
C ASP A 116 0.69 15.98 7.37
N SER A 117 1.17 14.77 7.08
CA SER A 117 0.91 14.11 5.79
C SER A 117 -0.55 13.72 5.54
N ASN A 118 -1.40 13.74 6.58
CA ASN A 118 -2.83 13.45 6.49
C ASN A 118 -3.71 14.66 6.79
N TRP A 119 -3.13 15.81 7.19
CA TRP A 119 -3.84 16.93 7.79
C TRP A 119 -5.06 17.41 6.99
N PRO A 120 -4.99 17.66 5.66
CA PRO A 120 -6.13 18.23 4.93
C PRO A 120 -7.41 17.37 4.99
N LYS A 121 -7.27 16.04 5.04
CA LYS A 121 -8.42 15.13 5.17
C LYS A 121 -8.77 14.84 6.62
N LEU A 122 -7.78 14.84 7.49
CA LEU A 122 -7.97 14.62 8.92
C LEU A 122 -8.76 15.78 9.53
N GLU A 123 -8.42 17.02 9.19
CA GLU A 123 -9.13 18.23 9.61
C GLU A 123 -10.59 18.21 9.15
N ALA A 124 -10.85 17.89 7.88
CA ALA A 124 -12.21 17.77 7.36
C ALA A 124 -13.03 16.67 8.07
N GLU A 125 -12.40 15.52 8.38
CA GLU A 125 -13.05 14.43 9.12
C GLU A 125 -13.35 14.84 10.57
N LEU A 126 -12.46 15.60 11.22
CA LEU A 126 -12.66 16.15 12.57
C LEU A 126 -13.76 17.22 12.61
N ASN A 127 -13.78 18.16 11.66
CA ASN A 127 -14.84 19.16 11.52
C ASN A 127 -16.21 18.50 11.36
N LYS A 128 -16.30 17.49 10.48
CA LYS A 128 -17.52 16.72 10.29
C LYS A 128 -17.99 16.03 11.58
N LEU A 129 -17.07 15.49 12.38
CA LEU A 129 -17.39 14.86 13.67
C LEU A 129 -17.81 15.88 14.74
N ALA A 130 -17.29 17.11 14.66
CA ALA A 130 -17.67 18.21 15.55
C ALA A 130 -18.93 18.96 15.11
N GLY A 131 -19.48 18.65 13.93
CA GLY A 131 -20.65 19.34 13.36
C GLY A 131 -20.34 20.73 12.79
N LEU A 132 -19.10 20.97 12.39
CA LEU A 132 -18.59 22.22 11.79
C LEU A 132 -18.45 22.12 10.28
#